data_AF-A0A2E5RAP8-F1
#
_entry.id   AF-A0A2E5RAP8-F1
#
_cell.length_a   1.000
_cell.length_b   1.000
_cell.length_c   1.000
_cell.angle_alpha   90.00
_cell.angle_beta   90.00
_cell.angle_gamma   90.00
#
_symmetry.space_group_name_H-M   'P 1'
#
loop_
_entity.id
_entity.type
_entity.pdbx_description
1 polymer ?
#
loop_
_entity_poly.entity_id
_entity_poly.type
_entity_poly.pdbx_seq_one_letter_code
_entity_poly.pdbx_strand_id
1 'polypeptide(L)'
;MKEPPDEKLLTRIVKGLEDPVEDLVRKDSKFKKMELTPEDYVGNSKAVVEILSDQKALLQRPVIVKGKIDGDGPLKAIIGRPKDRIADFIK
;
A
#
# COMPACT_ATOMS: atom_id res chain seq x y z
N MET A 1 0.20 9.59 7.19
CA MET A 1 -0.52 10.23 6.06
C MET A 1 -1.95 10.52 6.52
N LYS A 2 -2.47 11.73 6.30
CA LYS A 2 -3.84 12.10 6.72
C LYS A 2 -4.89 11.72 5.69
N GLU A 3 -4.56 11.84 4.41
CA GLU A 3 -5.43 11.50 3.29
C GLU A 3 -4.97 10.21 2.61
N PRO A 4 -5.89 9.43 2.00
CA PRO A 4 -5.49 8.29 1.19
C PRO A 4 -4.72 8.73 -0.07
N PRO A 5 -3.68 8.00 -0.48
CA PRO A 5 -2.89 8.33 -1.66
C PRO A 5 -3.69 8.21 -2.96
N ASP A 6 -3.32 9.03 -3.94
CA ASP A 6 -3.77 8.92 -5.33
C ASP A 6 -2.94 7.88 -6.09
N GLU A 7 -3.30 7.60 -7.34
CA GLU A 7 -2.66 6.59 -8.20
C GLU A 7 -1.15 6.84 -8.39
N LYS A 8 -0.76 8.10 -8.60
CA LYS A 8 0.65 8.48 -8.82
C LYS A 8 1.47 8.18 -7.58
N LEU A 9 0.94 8.54 -6.41
CA LEU A 9 1.58 8.26 -5.13
C LEU A 9 1.58 6.77 -4.79
N LEU A 10 0.49 6.04 -5.03
CA LEU A 10 0.41 4.59 -4.85
C LEU A 10 1.46 3.87 -5.70
N THR A 11 1.60 4.25 -6.96
CA THR A 11 2.63 3.69 -7.85
C THR A 11 4.03 3.88 -7.28
N ARG A 12 4.32 5.06 -6.71
CA ARG A 12 5.62 5.34 -6.09
C ARG A 12 5.82 4.55 -4.80
N ILE A 13 4.77 4.41 -3.97
CA ILE A 13 4.79 3.59 -2.75
C ILE A 13 5.10 2.14 -3.11
N VAL A 14 4.37 1.56 -4.07
CA VAL A 14 4.53 0.17 -4.50
C VAL A 14 5.93 -0.11 -5.03
N LYS A 15 6.52 0.81 -5.81
CA LYS A 15 7.91 0.68 -6.30
C LYS A 15 8.95 0.66 -5.18
N GLY A 16 8.64 1.29 -4.05
CA GLY A 16 9.53 1.41 -2.89
C GLY A 16 9.16 0.52 -1.71
N LEU A 17 8.19 -0.38 -1.88
CA LEU A 17 7.66 -1.23 -0.84
C LEU A 17 8.61 -2.40 -0.55
N GLU A 18 8.92 -2.64 0.72
CA GLU A 18 9.75 -3.78 1.13
C GLU A 18 8.94 -5.07 1.33
N ASP A 19 7.68 -4.94 1.74
CA ASP A 19 6.75 -6.05 1.91
C ASP A 19 6.13 -6.48 0.55
N PRO A 20 5.53 -7.67 0.44
CA PRO A 20 4.81 -8.08 -0.77
C PRO A 20 3.73 -7.08 -1.17
N VAL A 21 3.61 -6.80 -2.46
CA VAL A 21 2.73 -5.74 -2.96
C VAL A 21 1.26 -6.04 -2.69
N GLU A 22 0.86 -7.30 -2.78
CA GLU A 22 -0.50 -7.77 -2.50
C GLU A 22 -0.93 -7.54 -1.04
N ASP A 23 0.01 -7.40 -0.10
CA ASP A 23 -0.28 -7.17 1.31
C ASP A 23 -0.72 -5.73 1.59
N LEU A 24 -0.50 -4.81 0.64
CA LEU A 24 -1.11 -3.48 0.66
C LEU A 24 -2.63 -3.54 0.50
N VAL A 25 -3.17 -4.61 -0.10
CA VAL A 25 -4.61 -4.81 -0.23
C VAL A 25 -5.12 -5.55 1.01
N ARG A 26 -5.98 -4.87 1.76
CA ARG A 26 -6.58 -5.40 2.98
C ARG A 26 -7.68 -6.40 2.62
N LYS A 27 -7.37 -7.69 2.75
CA LYS A 27 -8.25 -8.85 2.46
C LYS A 27 -9.30 -9.08 3.57
N ASP A 28 -10.02 -8.02 3.94
CA ASP A 28 -11.04 -8.05 5.01
C ASP A 28 -12.45 -8.38 4.49
N SER A 29 -13.48 -8.20 5.32
CA SER A 29 -14.87 -8.41 4.93
C SER A 29 -15.34 -7.52 3.77
N LYS A 30 -14.76 -6.33 3.56
CA LYS A 30 -15.09 -5.49 2.41
C LYS A 30 -14.54 -6.13 1.13
N PHE A 31 -13.29 -6.60 1.16
CA PHE A 31 -12.70 -7.32 0.03
C PHE A 31 -13.55 -8.52 -0.39
N LYS A 32 -14.01 -9.32 0.58
CA LYS A 32 -14.90 -10.47 0.32
C LYS A 32 -16.26 -10.06 -0.25
N LYS A 33 -16.87 -8.98 0.26
CA LYS A 33 -18.15 -8.45 -0.24
C LYS A 33 -18.08 -7.93 -1.67
N MET A 34 -16.89 -7.56 -2.12
CA MET A 34 -16.64 -7.12 -3.49
C MET A 34 -16.29 -8.28 -4.43
N GLU A 35 -16.32 -9.52 -3.93
CA GLU A 35 -16.09 -10.74 -4.71
C GLU A 35 -14.72 -10.74 -5.43
N LEU A 36 -13.74 -10.07 -4.83
CA LEU A 36 -12.38 -9.97 -5.37
C LEU A 36 -11.59 -11.25 -5.07
N THR A 37 -10.72 -11.66 -6.01
CA THR A 37 -9.85 -12.83 -5.84
C THR A 37 -8.47 -12.40 -5.36
N PRO A 38 -7.94 -12.93 -4.24
CA PRO A 38 -6.62 -12.55 -3.73
C PRO A 38 -5.46 -12.81 -4.70
N GLU A 39 -5.58 -13.86 -5.52
CA GLU A 39 -4.56 -14.30 -6.46
C GLU A 39 -4.32 -13.30 -7.60
N ASP A 40 -5.32 -12.49 -7.95
CA ASP A 40 -5.21 -11.46 -9.00
C ASP A 40 -4.19 -10.36 -8.65
N TYR A 41 -3.85 -10.23 -7.37
CA TYR A 41 -2.98 -9.19 -6.84
C TYR A 41 -1.55 -9.66 -6.55
N VAL A 42 -1.31 -10.97 -6.46
CA VAL A 42 -0.02 -11.55 -6.07
C VAL A 42 1.05 -11.17 -7.09
N GLY A 43 2.08 -10.43 -6.66
CA GLY A 43 3.13 -9.91 -7.54
C GLY A 43 2.67 -8.92 -8.62
N ASN A 44 1.39 -8.51 -8.61
CA ASN A 44 0.80 -7.65 -9.63
C ASN A 44 0.63 -6.21 -9.12
N SER A 45 1.72 -5.46 -9.16
CA SER A 45 1.75 -4.06 -8.75
C SER A 45 0.72 -3.18 -9.45
N LYS A 46 0.43 -3.44 -10.73
CA LYS A 46 -0.56 -2.66 -11.49
C LYS A 46 -1.97 -2.88 -10.95
N ALA A 47 -2.38 -4.14 -10.76
CA ALA A 47 -3.69 -4.46 -10.21
C ALA A 47 -3.87 -3.89 -8.79
N VAL A 48 -2.82 -3.93 -7.97
CA VAL A 48 -2.83 -3.36 -6.61
C VAL A 48 -3.02 -1.83 -6.65
N VAL A 49 -2.29 -1.12 -7.52
CA VAL A 49 -2.45 0.33 -7.66
C VAL A 49 -3.85 0.70 -8.14
N GLU A 50 -4.37 -0.02 -9.14
CA GLU A 50 -5.68 0.23 -9.73
C GLU A 50 -6.80 0.06 -8.69
N ILE A 51 -6.84 -1.07 -7.98
CA ILE A 51 -7.88 -1.32 -6.98
C ILE A 51 -7.78 -0.36 -5.79
N LEU A 52 -6.58 0.05 -5.38
CA LEU A 52 -6.42 0.96 -4.25
C LEU A 52 -6.73 2.41 -4.61
N SER A 53 -6.53 2.80 -5.88
CA SER A 53 -6.92 4.10 -6.41
C SER A 53 -8.44 4.25 -6.43
N ASP A 54 -9.14 3.20 -6.85
CA ASP A 54 -10.61 3.14 -6.86
C ASP A 54 -11.18 2.96 -5.44
N GLN A 55 -10.70 1.95 -4.72
CA GLN A 55 -11.20 1.53 -3.41
C GLN A 55 -10.19 1.77 -2.29
N LYS A 56 -9.94 3.05 -2.00
CA LYS A 56 -9.00 3.52 -0.96
C LYS A 56 -9.22 2.89 0.43
N ALA A 57 -10.44 2.44 0.74
CA ALA A 57 -10.75 1.75 1.99
C ALA A 57 -10.09 0.37 2.13
N LEU A 58 -9.71 -0.26 1.00
CA LEU A 58 -8.96 -1.51 0.95
C LEU A 58 -7.46 -1.30 1.21
N LEU A 59 -6.98 -0.06 1.31
CA LEU A 59 -5.57 0.19 1.64
C LEU A 59 -5.26 -0.31 3.05
N GLN A 60 -4.22 -1.12 3.14
CA GLN A 60 -3.68 -1.61 4.40
C GLN A 60 -3.21 -0.44 5.28
N ARG A 61 -3.43 -0.53 6.59
CA ARG A 61 -3.05 0.53 7.53
C ARG A 61 -2.57 -0.04 8.85
N PRO A 62 -1.40 0.36 9.40
CA PRO A 62 -0.57 1.47 8.93
C PRO A 62 0.34 1.08 7.75
N VAL A 63 0.52 2.02 6.82
CA VAL A 63 1.60 2.02 5.83
C VAL A 63 2.49 3.20 6.17
N ILE A 64 3.78 2.95 6.33
CA ILE A 64 4.77 3.96 6.65
C ILE A 64 5.55 4.26 5.38
N VAL A 65 5.71 5.54 5.06
CA VAL A 65 6.38 6.01 3.84
C VAL A 65 7.48 6.98 4.25
N LYS A 66 8.68 6.80 3.72
CA LYS A 66 9.86 7.64 3.92
C LYS A 66 10.28 8.26 2.59
N GLY A 67 10.36 9.59 2.56
CA GLY A 67 10.66 10.38 1.37
C GLY A 67 9.72 11.58 1.21
N LYS A 68 9.97 12.43 0.20
CA LYS A 68 9.09 13.56 -0.12
C LYS A 68 7.86 13.08 -0.88
N ILE A 69 6.68 13.23 -0.28
CA ILE A 69 5.41 12.85 -0.88
C ILE A 69 5.08 13.78 -2.07
N ASP A 70 5.23 15.10 -1.88
CA ASP A 70 4.94 16.14 -2.88
C ASP A 70 6.03 16.32 -3.96
N GLY A 71 6.68 15.23 -4.38
CA GLY A 71 7.70 15.27 -5.43
C GLY A 71 7.71 14.01 -6.29
N ASP A 72 8.74 13.84 -7.11
CA ASP A 72 8.85 12.69 -8.03
C ASP A 72 9.98 11.72 -7.65
N GLY A 73 10.66 11.98 -6.53
CA GLY A 73 11.75 11.14 -6.04
C GLY A 73 11.30 9.74 -5.60
N PRO A 74 12.24 8.81 -5.39
CA PRO A 74 11.93 7.49 -4.87
C PRO A 74 11.36 7.58 -3.44
N LEU A 75 10.49 6.65 -3.11
CA LEU A 75 9.98 6.45 -1.76
C LEU A 75 10.53 5.12 -1.23
N LYS A 76 10.64 5.01 0.09
CA LYS A 76 10.69 3.72 0.77
C LYS A 76 9.39 3.55 1.53
N ALA A 77 8.84 2.34 1.54
CA ALA A 77 7.61 2.05 2.25
C ALA A 77 7.61 0.68 2.92
N ILE A 78 6.91 0.59 4.04
CA ILE A 78 6.63 -0.67 4.73
C ILE A 78 5.16 -0.75 5.17
N ILE A 79 4.67 -1.96 5.33
CA ILE A 79 3.47 -2.26 6.09
C ILE A 79 3.87 -2.31 7.57
N GLY A 80 3.32 -1.39 8.37
CA GLY A 80 3.70 -1.20 9.77
C GLY A 80 3.11 -2.24 10.72
N ARG A 81 3.04 -3.52 10.30
CA ARG A 81 2.62 -4.65 11.13
C ARG A 81 3.70 -5.73 11.15
N PRO A 82 4.10 -6.22 12.34
CA PRO A 82 3.75 -5.70 13.67
C PRO A 82 4.23 -4.26 13.89
N LYS A 83 3.60 -3.53 14.83
CA LYS A 83 3.88 -2.10 15.06
C LYS A 83 5.34 -1.81 15.43
N ASP A 84 6.03 -2.80 16.00
CA ASP A 84 7.42 -2.69 16.42
C ASP A 84 8.37 -2.36 15.24
N ARG A 85 8.09 -2.91 14.04
CA ARG A 85 8.87 -2.64 12.81
C ARG A 85 8.85 -1.16 12.40
N ILE A 86 7.86 -0.39 12.85
CA ILE A 86 7.75 1.03 12.52
C ILE A 86 8.94 1.80 13.10
N ALA A 87 9.36 1.49 14.33
CA ALA A 87 10.42 2.21 15.03
C ALA A 87 11.76 2.10 14.29
N ASP A 88 12.11 0.89 13.84
CA ASP A 88 13.33 0.64 13.07
C ASP A 88 13.34 1.37 11.72
N PHE A 89 12.20 1.41 11.04
CA PHE A 89 12.08 2.03 9.72
C PHE A 89 12.16 3.57 9.74
N ILE A 90 11.61 4.21 10.79
CA ILE A 90 11.59 5.68 10.90
C ILE A 90 12.89 6.25 11.48
N LYS A 91 13.80 5.41 11.97
CA LYS A 91 15.11 5.83 12.49
C LYS A 91 15.98 6.55 11.44
#